data_AF-M2T570-F1
#
_entry.id   AF-M2T570-F1
#
_cell.length_a   1.000
_cell.length_b   1.000
_cell.length_c   1.000
_cell.angle_alpha   90.00
_cell.angle_beta   90.00
_cell.angle_gamma   90.00
#
_symmetry.space_group_name_H-M   'P 1'
#
loop_
_entity.id
_entity.type
_entity.pdbx_description
1 polymer ?
#
loop_
_entity_poly.entity_id
_entity_poly.type
_entity_poly.pdbx_seq_one_letter_code
_entity_poly.pdbx_strand_id
1 'polypeptide(L)'
;MDVDAATFPHHLLWMLINIAEADFVSFDLELSGIPSRIQDKPPRGPGRFTMEERYAETKMGADRYQILQVGITCARFDYIADKYVLRPYNIDISPLFDERIDFEREIRFQSGACTFLLKNGFDLGLPFANGVQYLSRQEAEKARQMACDRLEKKNPVPDLHLKEGDVESLDFMRRVREAINKWKTTTSSGLDITTHTGLPDRPKLPVITRFEKRLVHQLVRAEFPDLVTMGRSECVRIIHLDPVREAENMQRMKNRVDESILRQTGFRWIFEALVKGGNLSRTDLLFVARTTGMAPTADTDDTRTCFDRAMERLKTRQPVLVGHNMFTDIVYLYRTFVGELPDTLDDFQDVIHELFPKIIDTKYLATFAEGDLNASPTLQDIAQGLSSQPLPDIITHADHPKYQDIEAFHEAGYDSLLTATIMIKLAARLGVERGEKILPPLLQNLTNGADSRSNLTTNENVPDFVKDGREKVERPIPLPPVENPEAKQSKKQRKKNKQANKKAGQTRFQTKNVFDALSEMSLNPDTTPLSTDDEEAEPMETKKDYQNGKLDEQTSQSPGSWENATPVQNTTGWAPLEQVERQPMELIPHFDSKFWAEFGNTLRVFGTEEAVWKIATWES
;
A
#
# COMPACT_ATOMS: atom_id res chain seq x y z
N MET A 1 4.06 -12.52 2.73
CA MET A 1 5.07 -11.88 1.85
C MET A 1 5.41 -10.54 2.48
N ASP A 2 6.69 -10.28 2.76
CA ASP A 2 7.13 -8.94 3.16
C ASP A 2 7.23 -8.03 1.94
N VAL A 3 6.89 -6.76 2.11
CA VAL A 3 6.94 -5.73 1.06
C VAL A 3 7.51 -4.45 1.65
N ASP A 4 8.65 -4.02 1.10
CA ASP A 4 9.40 -2.82 1.49
C ASP A 4 9.40 -1.77 0.36
N ALA A 5 10.00 -0.59 0.57
CA ALA A 5 10.03 0.49 -0.41
C ALA A 5 10.69 0.11 -1.75
N ALA A 6 11.62 -0.84 -1.76
CA ALA A 6 12.32 -1.29 -2.96
C ALA A 6 11.49 -2.32 -3.75
N THR A 7 10.79 -3.21 -3.06
CA THR A 7 9.98 -4.29 -3.64
C THR A 7 8.53 -3.87 -3.92
N PHE A 8 7.99 -2.89 -3.18
CA PHE A 8 6.62 -2.39 -3.33
C PHE A 8 6.25 -2.01 -4.77
N PRO A 9 7.07 -1.27 -5.54
CA PRO A 9 6.70 -0.95 -6.92
C PRO A 9 6.57 -2.21 -7.80
N HIS A 10 7.39 -3.23 -7.56
CA HIS A 10 7.33 -4.49 -8.29
C HIS A 10 6.11 -5.34 -7.92
N HIS A 11 5.68 -5.31 -6.66
CA HIS A 11 4.51 -6.06 -6.19
C HIS A 11 3.18 -5.31 -6.35
N LEU A 12 3.17 -3.97 -6.42
CA LEU A 12 1.98 -3.12 -6.47
C LEU A 12 0.96 -3.60 -7.51
N LEU A 13 1.40 -3.93 -8.71
CA LEU A 13 0.51 -4.40 -9.78
C LEU A 13 -0.23 -5.70 -9.40
N TRP A 14 0.48 -6.65 -8.80
CA TRP A 14 -0.07 -7.93 -8.35
C TRP A 14 -0.90 -7.79 -7.08
N MET A 15 -0.55 -6.87 -6.18
CA MET A 15 -1.37 -6.52 -5.02
C MET A 15 -2.73 -5.96 -5.46
N LEU A 16 -2.74 -5.02 -6.42
CA LEU A 16 -3.97 -4.47 -6.99
C LEU A 16 -4.84 -5.54 -7.68
N ILE A 17 -4.22 -6.49 -8.40
CA ILE A 17 -4.91 -7.66 -8.97
C ILE A 17 -5.50 -8.54 -7.85
N ASN A 18 -4.71 -8.90 -6.84
CA ASN A 18 -5.14 -9.78 -5.75
C ASN A 18 -6.26 -9.17 -4.89
N ILE A 19 -6.28 -7.85 -4.70
CA ILE A 19 -7.38 -7.11 -4.07
C ILE A 19 -8.64 -7.12 -4.95
N ALA A 20 -8.49 -6.98 -6.28
CA ALA A 20 -9.59 -6.98 -7.24
C ALA A 20 -10.16 -8.37 -7.60
N GLU A 21 -9.42 -9.44 -7.31
CA GLU A 21 -9.88 -10.83 -7.47
C GLU A 21 -10.31 -11.47 -6.12
N ALA A 22 -10.21 -10.74 -5.00
CA ALA A 22 -10.64 -11.21 -3.69
C ALA A 22 -12.17 -11.26 -3.53
N ASP A 23 -12.63 -12.19 -2.70
CA ASP A 23 -13.98 -12.17 -2.14
C ASP A 23 -14.05 -11.20 -0.95
N PHE A 24 -13.02 -11.20 -0.11
CA PHE A 24 -12.83 -10.21 0.95
C PHE A 24 -11.33 -9.97 1.21
N VAL A 25 -11.02 -8.83 1.82
CA VAL A 25 -9.66 -8.48 2.26
C VAL A 25 -9.69 -8.23 3.77
N SER A 26 -8.91 -8.98 4.53
CA SER A 26 -8.65 -8.65 5.93
C SER A 26 -7.42 -7.76 6.07
N PHE A 27 -7.40 -6.92 7.11
CA PHE A 27 -6.23 -6.14 7.49
C PHE A 27 -6.04 -6.07 9.00
N ASP A 28 -4.83 -5.70 9.41
CA ASP A 28 -4.43 -5.39 10.79
C ASP A 28 -3.30 -4.32 10.77
N LEU A 29 -3.04 -3.62 11.88
CA LEU A 29 -2.13 -2.48 11.96
C LEU A 29 -1.26 -2.49 13.23
N GLU A 30 0.05 -2.28 13.06
CA GLU A 30 0.94 -1.95 14.19
C GLU A 30 1.23 -0.44 14.27
N LEU A 31 1.12 0.12 15.48
CA LEU A 31 0.98 1.57 15.70
C LEU A 31 2.05 2.15 16.64
N SER A 32 2.51 3.38 16.37
CA SER A 32 3.52 4.07 17.20
C SER A 32 3.05 4.45 18.62
N GLY A 33 1.75 4.31 18.90
CA GLY A 33 1.13 4.57 20.20
C GLY A 33 -0.38 4.38 20.18
N ILE A 34 -0.95 4.03 21.34
CA ILE A 34 -2.38 3.73 21.50
C ILE A 34 -3.15 4.86 22.22
N PRO A 35 -4.40 5.15 21.81
CA PRO A 35 -5.20 6.26 22.34
C PRO A 35 -5.50 6.14 23.84
N SER A 36 -5.67 4.91 24.34
CA SER A 36 -6.05 4.61 25.73
C SER A 36 -5.13 5.21 26.81
N ARG A 37 -3.90 5.62 26.49
CA ARG A 37 -2.89 6.13 27.45
C ARG A 37 -2.36 7.56 27.20
N ILE A 38 -3.05 8.38 26.41
CA ILE A 38 -2.72 9.81 26.27
C ILE A 38 -2.88 10.53 27.62
N GLN A 39 -1.97 11.47 27.95
CA GLN A 39 -1.94 12.18 29.23
C GLN A 39 -2.87 13.40 29.28
N ASP A 40 -2.99 14.16 28.18
CA ASP A 40 -3.73 15.44 28.11
C ASP A 40 -5.25 15.26 27.95
N LYS A 41 -5.82 14.15 28.45
CA LYS A 41 -7.25 13.87 28.30
C LYS A 41 -8.09 14.74 29.22
N PRO A 42 -9.33 15.09 28.82
CA PRO A 42 -10.30 15.62 29.77
C PRO A 42 -10.52 14.61 30.93
N PRO A 43 -10.77 15.09 32.17
CA PRO A 43 -10.95 14.22 33.32
C PRO A 43 -12.19 13.33 33.14
N ARG A 44 -11.97 12.01 33.11
CA ARG A 44 -13.00 10.99 32.88
C ARG A 44 -14.15 11.08 33.89
N GLY A 45 -15.39 11.06 33.41
CA GLY A 45 -16.59 10.92 34.24
C GLY A 45 -16.72 9.53 34.90
N PRO A 46 -17.61 9.37 35.90
CA PRO A 46 -17.90 8.08 36.51
C PRO A 46 -18.82 7.24 35.61
N GLY A 47 -18.23 6.39 34.77
CA GLY A 47 -18.97 5.51 33.86
C GLY A 47 -18.08 4.69 32.93
N ARG A 48 -18.69 4.03 31.95
CA ARG A 48 -18.02 3.69 30.69
C ARG A 48 -17.94 4.97 29.83
N PHE A 49 -17.31 4.90 28.65
CA PHE A 49 -17.39 6.01 27.69
C PHE A 49 -18.70 5.92 26.88
N THR A 50 -19.17 7.02 26.32
CA THR A 50 -20.07 6.94 25.15
C THR A 50 -19.27 6.57 23.90
N MET A 51 -19.96 6.19 22.82
CA MET A 51 -19.33 5.98 21.52
C MET A 51 -18.66 7.26 20.98
N GLU A 52 -19.25 8.44 21.19
CA GLU A 52 -18.68 9.74 20.82
C GLU A 52 -17.40 10.05 21.61
N GLU A 53 -17.39 9.86 22.93
CA GLU A 53 -16.18 10.04 23.75
C GLU A 53 -15.06 9.09 23.33
N ARG A 54 -15.41 7.86 22.95
CA ARG A 54 -14.46 6.84 22.47
C ARG A 54 -13.94 7.14 21.06
N TYR A 55 -14.76 7.74 20.20
CA TYR A 55 -14.31 8.30 18.92
C TYR A 55 -13.33 9.45 19.13
N ALA A 56 -13.68 10.44 19.96
CA ALA A 56 -12.79 11.56 20.29
C ALA A 56 -11.46 11.09 20.93
N GLU A 57 -11.49 10.10 21.83
CA GLU A 57 -10.28 9.48 22.40
C GLU A 57 -9.39 8.85 21.32
N THR A 58 -10.00 8.23 20.30
CA THR A 58 -9.30 7.54 19.20
C THR A 58 -8.77 8.52 18.16
N LYS A 59 -9.54 9.57 17.80
CA LYS A 59 -9.11 10.72 16.99
C LYS A 59 -7.87 11.40 17.59
N MET A 60 -7.90 11.69 18.89
CA MET A 60 -6.73 12.20 19.63
C MET A 60 -5.51 11.25 19.59
N GLY A 61 -5.70 9.95 19.35
CA GLY A 61 -4.63 8.98 19.10
C GLY A 61 -4.07 9.09 17.69
N ALA A 62 -4.94 9.02 16.68
CA ALA A 62 -4.58 9.08 15.27
C ALA A 62 -3.94 10.42 14.85
N ASP A 63 -4.30 11.53 15.52
CA ASP A 63 -3.65 12.83 15.35
C ASP A 63 -2.23 12.92 15.96
N ARG A 64 -1.79 11.89 16.70
CA ARG A 64 -0.51 11.88 17.43
C ARG A 64 0.41 10.73 17.04
N TYR A 65 -0.16 9.57 16.74
CA TYR A 65 0.55 8.30 16.55
C TYR A 65 0.31 7.77 15.14
N GLN A 66 1.35 7.23 14.52
CA GLN A 66 1.34 6.84 13.11
C GLN A 66 1.29 5.31 12.98
N ILE A 67 0.76 4.84 11.85
CA ILE A 67 0.90 3.44 11.41
C ILE A 67 2.37 3.18 11.11
N LEU A 68 2.90 2.05 11.58
CA LEU A 68 4.28 1.60 11.36
C LEU A 68 4.34 0.41 10.39
N GLN A 69 3.34 -0.46 10.43
CA GLN A 69 3.22 -1.64 9.57
C GLN A 69 1.74 -1.95 9.32
N VAL A 70 1.43 -2.41 8.12
CA VAL A 70 0.09 -2.81 7.68
C VAL A 70 0.14 -4.28 7.24
N GLY A 71 -0.74 -5.09 7.82
CA GLY A 71 -1.04 -6.43 7.32
C GLY A 71 -2.22 -6.39 6.37
N ILE A 72 -2.13 -7.09 5.24
CA ILE A 72 -3.25 -7.29 4.30
C ILE A 72 -3.28 -8.74 3.88
N THR A 73 -4.41 -9.44 4.07
CA THR A 73 -4.62 -10.78 3.50
C THR A 73 -5.78 -10.75 2.53
N CYS A 74 -5.48 -10.94 1.23
CA CYS A 74 -6.49 -11.11 0.20
C CYS A 74 -7.00 -12.55 0.23
N ALA A 75 -8.31 -12.75 0.38
CA ALA A 75 -8.94 -14.05 0.48
C ALA A 75 -9.90 -14.28 -0.68
N ARG A 76 -9.83 -15.47 -1.30
CA ARG A 76 -10.67 -15.87 -2.44
C ARG A 76 -10.98 -17.36 -2.35
N PHE A 77 -12.19 -17.78 -2.74
CA PHE A 77 -12.46 -19.20 -2.96
C PHE A 77 -12.03 -19.64 -4.37
N ASP A 78 -11.23 -20.70 -4.46
CA ASP A 78 -10.97 -21.39 -5.72
C ASP A 78 -11.97 -22.55 -5.89
N TYR A 79 -12.87 -22.38 -6.86
CA TYR A 79 -13.89 -23.36 -7.24
C TYR A 79 -13.32 -24.60 -7.98
N ILE A 80 -12.03 -24.60 -8.35
CA ILE A 80 -11.36 -25.73 -9.00
C ILE A 80 -10.63 -26.60 -7.97
N ALA A 81 -9.86 -26.00 -7.06
CA ALA A 81 -9.22 -26.71 -5.95
C ALA A 81 -10.15 -26.99 -4.75
N ASP A 82 -11.33 -26.35 -4.74
CA ASP A 82 -12.37 -26.39 -3.70
C ASP A 82 -11.92 -25.91 -2.31
N LYS A 83 -11.15 -24.81 -2.30
CA LYS A 83 -10.43 -24.27 -1.12
C LYS A 83 -10.45 -22.75 -1.08
N TYR A 84 -10.38 -22.17 0.12
CA TYR A 84 -10.00 -20.78 0.28
C TYR A 84 -8.49 -20.60 0.12
N VAL A 85 -8.07 -19.68 -0.75
CA VAL A 85 -6.67 -19.36 -1.01
C VAL A 85 -6.34 -17.98 -0.44
N LEU A 86 -5.46 -17.94 0.55
CA LEU A 86 -5.06 -16.72 1.26
C LEU A 86 -3.72 -16.19 0.76
N ARG A 87 -3.66 -14.88 0.52
CA ARG A 87 -2.46 -14.15 0.06
C ARG A 87 -2.07 -13.06 1.07
N PRO A 88 -1.34 -13.42 2.14
CA PRO A 88 -0.91 -12.49 3.19
C PRO A 88 0.29 -11.63 2.79
N TYR A 89 0.17 -10.33 3.01
CA TYR A 89 1.18 -9.29 2.86
C TYR A 89 1.47 -8.66 4.21
N ASN A 90 2.74 -8.32 4.43
CA ASN A 90 3.24 -7.58 5.57
C ASN A 90 4.05 -6.40 5.04
N ILE A 91 3.69 -5.17 5.44
CA ILE A 91 4.10 -3.97 4.72
C ILE A 91 4.50 -2.91 5.74
N ASP A 92 5.80 -2.68 5.91
CA ASP A 92 6.29 -1.59 6.76
C ASP A 92 5.98 -0.24 6.08
N ILE A 93 5.46 0.73 6.83
CA ILE A 93 4.98 2.01 6.30
C ILE A 93 5.86 3.15 6.80
N SER A 94 6.43 3.94 5.88
CA SER A 94 7.26 5.08 6.23
C SER A 94 6.47 6.40 6.23
N PRO A 95 6.46 7.14 7.35
CA PRO A 95 5.97 8.51 7.38
C PRO A 95 6.98 9.53 6.81
N LEU A 96 8.14 9.10 6.30
CA LEU A 96 9.15 9.97 5.70
C LEU A 96 8.81 10.34 4.24
N PHE A 97 9.59 11.28 3.68
CA PHE A 97 9.52 11.73 2.29
C PHE A 97 10.93 11.70 1.66
N ASP A 98 11.07 11.07 0.48
CA ASP A 98 12.34 11.05 -0.27
C ASP A 98 12.59 12.34 -1.07
N GLU A 99 11.54 12.94 -1.63
CA GLU A 99 11.67 14.20 -2.36
C GLU A 99 11.36 15.41 -1.46
N ARG A 100 11.79 16.59 -1.89
CA ARG A 100 11.54 17.84 -1.15
C ARG A 100 10.12 18.33 -1.34
N ILE A 101 9.18 17.72 -0.62
CA ILE A 101 7.87 18.30 -0.35
C ILE A 101 8.03 19.57 0.49
N ASP A 102 7.16 20.55 0.29
CA ASP A 102 7.22 21.88 0.93
C ASP A 102 6.67 21.94 2.36
N PHE A 103 6.46 20.79 3.00
CA PHE A 103 6.05 20.69 4.40
C PHE A 103 6.70 19.47 5.09
N GLU A 104 6.73 19.49 6.42
CA GLU A 104 7.35 18.48 7.28
C GLU A 104 6.29 17.80 8.15
N ARG A 105 6.50 16.53 8.51
CA ARG A 105 5.62 15.75 9.40
C ARG A 105 6.25 15.62 10.78
N GLU A 106 5.52 15.99 11.82
CA GLU A 106 5.86 15.56 13.18
C GLU A 106 5.43 14.10 13.41
N ILE A 107 6.34 13.29 13.96
CA ILE A 107 6.10 11.88 14.30
C ILE A 107 6.31 11.72 15.80
N ARG A 108 5.37 11.08 16.49
CA ARG A 108 5.45 10.86 17.94
C ARG A 108 5.30 9.38 18.26
N PHE A 109 5.99 8.96 19.32
CA PHE A 109 6.04 7.58 19.79
C PHE A 109 5.62 7.49 21.25
N GLN A 110 4.86 6.45 21.59
CA GLN A 110 4.51 6.14 22.96
C GLN A 110 5.46 5.07 23.50
N SER A 111 6.24 5.39 24.52
CA SER A 111 7.23 4.47 25.12
C SER A 111 6.65 3.10 25.50
N GLY A 112 5.39 3.05 25.93
CA GLY A 112 4.67 1.81 26.22
C GLY A 112 4.39 0.94 24.98
N ALA A 113 4.11 1.54 23.82
CA ALA A 113 3.92 0.83 22.56
C ALA A 113 5.27 0.37 21.99
N CYS A 114 6.30 1.23 21.98
CA CYS A 114 7.66 0.84 21.63
C CYS A 114 8.15 -0.37 22.45
N THR A 115 7.86 -0.40 23.75
CA THR A 115 8.23 -1.51 24.65
C THR A 115 7.47 -2.80 24.36
N PHE A 116 6.25 -2.71 23.83
CA PHE A 116 5.46 -3.87 23.39
C PHE A 116 5.99 -4.42 22.07
N LEU A 117 6.08 -3.57 21.04
CA LEU A 117 6.64 -3.86 19.72
C LEU A 117 8.03 -4.54 19.82
N LEU A 118 8.98 -3.90 20.49
CA LEU A 118 10.35 -4.43 20.68
C LEU A 118 10.39 -5.76 21.46
N LYS A 119 9.39 -6.04 22.30
CA LYS A 119 9.30 -7.31 23.04
C LYS A 119 8.80 -8.45 22.14
N ASN A 120 7.97 -8.13 21.14
CA ASN A 120 7.42 -9.12 20.20
C ASN A 120 8.35 -9.34 18.99
N GLY A 121 9.42 -8.54 18.84
CA GLY A 121 10.45 -8.70 17.82
C GLY A 121 10.43 -7.64 16.71
N PHE A 122 9.48 -6.71 16.76
CA PHE A 122 9.35 -5.63 15.78
C PHE A 122 10.57 -4.70 15.80
N ASP A 123 11.20 -4.47 14.65
CA ASP A 123 12.29 -3.51 14.50
C ASP A 123 11.75 -2.11 14.19
N LEU A 124 11.82 -1.22 15.18
CA LEU A 124 11.44 0.19 15.05
C LEU A 124 12.26 0.96 14.01
N GLY A 125 13.36 0.41 13.49
CA GLY A 125 14.15 0.97 12.40
C GLY A 125 13.60 0.69 11.00
N LEU A 126 12.92 -0.44 10.77
CA LEU A 126 12.46 -0.85 9.43
C LEU A 126 11.52 0.18 8.77
N PRO A 127 10.50 0.74 9.45
CA PRO A 127 9.64 1.80 8.88
C PRO A 127 10.40 3.06 8.43
N PHE A 128 11.61 3.31 8.93
CA PHE A 128 12.42 4.49 8.58
C PHE A 128 13.54 4.21 7.60
N ALA A 129 14.07 2.98 7.60
CA ALA A 129 15.11 2.56 6.66
C ALA A 129 14.52 2.13 5.31
N ASN A 130 13.49 1.27 5.35
CA ASN A 130 12.97 0.54 4.20
C ASN A 130 11.45 0.64 4.04
N GLY A 131 10.72 1.32 4.93
CA GLY A 131 9.25 1.38 4.88
C GLY A 131 8.69 2.04 3.62
N VAL A 132 7.58 1.51 3.10
CA VAL A 132 6.85 2.06 1.95
C VAL A 132 6.29 3.44 2.30
N GLN A 133 6.73 4.47 1.59
CA GLN A 133 6.25 5.84 1.81
C GLN A 133 4.77 5.99 1.48
N TYR A 134 4.14 7.04 2.01
CA TYR A 134 2.79 7.43 1.67
C TYR A 134 2.61 8.95 1.75
N LEU A 135 1.58 9.43 1.07
CA LEU A 135 1.10 10.82 1.13
C LEU A 135 -0.43 10.75 1.23
N SER A 136 -1.09 11.47 2.13
CA SER A 136 -2.55 11.47 2.22
C SER A 136 -3.22 12.22 1.05
N ARG A 137 -4.53 12.04 0.83
CA ARG A 137 -5.29 12.83 -0.16
C ARG A 137 -5.16 14.33 0.10
N GLN A 138 -5.37 14.75 1.35
CA GLN A 138 -5.28 16.15 1.79
C GLN A 138 -3.85 16.70 1.69
N GLU A 139 -2.84 15.91 2.05
CA GLU A 139 -1.42 16.28 1.92
C GLU A 139 -0.99 16.46 0.46
N ALA A 140 -1.45 15.58 -0.43
CA ALA A 140 -1.21 15.71 -1.87
C ALA A 140 -1.87 16.96 -2.46
N GLU A 141 -3.07 17.33 -2.00
CA GLU A 141 -3.69 18.59 -2.40
C GLU A 141 -2.94 19.80 -1.86
N LYS A 142 -2.58 19.80 -0.57
CA LYS A 142 -1.77 20.84 0.08
C LYS A 142 -0.44 21.05 -0.65
N ALA A 143 0.22 19.99 -1.08
CA ALA A 143 1.44 20.07 -1.90
C ALA A 143 1.18 20.73 -3.27
N ARG A 144 0.11 20.35 -3.98
CA ARG A 144 -0.30 21.03 -5.24
C ARG A 144 -0.61 22.50 -5.03
N GLN A 145 -1.38 22.85 -3.99
CA GLN A 145 -1.75 24.22 -3.65
C GLN A 145 -0.51 25.07 -3.34
N MET A 146 0.36 24.63 -2.42
CA MET A 146 1.61 25.32 -2.06
C MET A 146 2.53 25.53 -3.27
N ALA A 147 2.64 24.54 -4.14
CA ALA A 147 3.43 24.65 -5.36
C ALA A 147 2.81 25.63 -6.38
N CYS A 148 1.49 25.63 -6.55
CA CYS A 148 0.79 26.59 -7.41
C CYS A 148 0.94 28.02 -6.88
N ASP A 149 0.75 28.25 -5.58
CA ASP A 149 0.88 29.57 -4.95
C ASP A 149 2.30 30.14 -5.06
N ARG A 150 3.31 29.27 -5.03
CA ARG A 150 4.71 29.63 -5.32
C ARG A 150 4.91 30.01 -6.79
N LEU A 151 4.36 29.24 -7.74
CA LEU A 151 4.48 29.52 -9.18
C LEU A 151 3.74 30.82 -9.57
N GLU A 152 2.56 31.01 -9.02
CA GLU A 152 1.69 32.19 -9.19
C GLU A 152 2.13 33.37 -8.31
N LYS A 153 3.16 33.18 -7.47
CA LYS A 153 3.80 34.19 -6.60
C LYS A 153 2.84 34.85 -5.59
N LYS A 154 1.74 34.17 -5.21
CA LYS A 154 0.72 34.70 -4.28
C LYS A 154 1.28 35.06 -2.91
N ASN A 155 2.34 34.35 -2.51
CA ASN A 155 3.17 34.66 -1.34
C ASN A 155 4.48 35.33 -1.78
N PRO A 156 4.48 36.65 -2.09
CA PRO A 156 5.69 37.34 -2.51
C PRO A 156 6.70 37.39 -1.36
N VAL A 157 7.96 37.04 -1.63
CA VAL A 157 9.06 37.28 -0.67
C VAL A 157 9.06 38.77 -0.31
N PRO A 158 8.97 39.14 0.99
CA PRO A 158 8.90 40.54 1.42
C PRO A 158 10.07 41.36 0.89
N ASP A 159 9.82 42.61 0.52
CA ASP A 159 10.86 43.51 0.04
C ASP A 159 11.91 43.77 1.13
N LEU A 160 13.17 43.74 0.72
CA LEU A 160 14.29 44.01 1.60
C LEU A 160 14.46 45.52 1.71
N HIS A 161 14.22 46.04 2.91
CA HIS A 161 14.35 47.45 3.23
C HIS A 161 15.83 47.76 3.50
N LEU A 162 16.51 48.33 2.50
CA LEU A 162 17.86 48.87 2.67
C LEU A 162 17.82 50.10 3.59
N LYS A 163 18.85 50.26 4.42
CA LYS A 163 19.05 51.44 5.24
C LYS A 163 19.84 52.49 4.46
N GLU A 164 19.69 53.76 4.84
CA GLU A 164 20.42 54.88 4.22
C GLU A 164 21.96 54.76 4.34
N GLY A 165 22.45 53.96 5.32
CA GLY A 165 23.87 53.63 5.48
C GLY A 165 24.40 52.53 4.56
N ASP A 166 23.55 51.79 3.82
CA ASP A 166 23.95 50.64 3.01
C ASP A 166 24.49 51.07 1.63
N VAL A 167 25.45 52.01 1.61
CA VAL A 167 25.93 52.73 0.43
C VAL A 167 26.37 51.81 -0.72
N GLU A 168 27.05 50.71 -0.41
CA GLU A 168 27.48 49.70 -1.40
C GLU A 168 26.30 49.01 -2.10
N SER A 169 25.22 48.75 -1.37
CA SER A 169 24.00 48.13 -1.91
C SER A 169 23.23 49.11 -2.80
N LEU A 170 23.19 50.39 -2.42
CA LEU A 170 22.57 51.45 -3.19
C LEU A 170 23.35 51.73 -4.50
N ASP A 171 24.69 51.72 -4.45
CA ASP A 171 25.55 51.77 -5.63
C ASP A 171 25.34 50.56 -6.56
N PHE A 172 25.29 49.35 -6.00
CA PHE A 172 25.01 48.13 -6.78
C PHE A 172 23.66 48.22 -7.50
N MET A 173 22.58 48.61 -6.82
CA MET A 173 21.27 48.78 -7.47
C MET A 173 21.30 49.86 -8.56
N ARG A 174 22.04 50.97 -8.36
CA ARG A 174 22.26 51.98 -9.39
C ARG A 174 22.95 51.40 -10.63
N ARG A 175 24.09 50.70 -10.45
CA ARG A 175 24.83 50.07 -11.55
C ARG A 175 23.99 49.03 -12.30
N VAL A 176 23.15 48.27 -11.62
CA VAL A 176 22.21 47.32 -12.24
C VAL A 176 21.11 48.05 -13.02
N ARG A 177 20.51 49.12 -12.47
CA ARG A 177 19.49 49.93 -13.17
C ARG A 177 20.05 50.57 -14.45
N GLU A 178 21.26 51.12 -14.38
CA GLU A 178 21.97 51.67 -15.55
C GLU A 178 22.28 50.60 -16.60
N ALA A 179 22.70 49.40 -16.17
CA ALA A 179 22.95 48.27 -17.07
C ALA A 179 21.66 47.79 -17.77
N ILE A 180 20.54 47.71 -17.05
CA ILE A 180 19.22 47.35 -17.62
C ILE A 180 18.78 48.40 -18.65
N ASN A 181 18.87 49.69 -18.32
CA ASN A 181 18.47 50.77 -19.22
C ASN A 181 19.33 50.81 -20.49
N LYS A 182 20.65 50.58 -20.38
CA LYS A 182 21.55 50.46 -21.53
C LYS A 182 21.28 49.19 -22.36
N TRP A 183 20.90 48.08 -21.71
CA TRP A 183 20.53 46.86 -22.42
C TRP A 183 19.19 47.01 -23.15
N LYS A 184 18.19 47.70 -22.59
CA LYS A 184 16.91 48.00 -23.26
C LYS A 184 17.08 48.74 -24.62
N THR A 185 18.20 49.42 -24.85
CA THR A 185 18.53 50.06 -26.15
C THR A 185 19.39 49.19 -27.08
N THR A 186 19.59 47.90 -26.76
CA THR A 186 20.51 46.99 -27.46
C THR A 186 19.77 45.73 -27.93
N THR A 187 20.01 45.27 -29.15
CA THR A 187 19.34 44.10 -29.77
C THR A 187 19.76 42.73 -29.19
N SER A 188 20.20 42.67 -27.93
CA SER A 188 20.67 41.43 -27.28
C SER A 188 19.53 40.74 -26.55
N SER A 189 19.38 39.42 -26.71
CA SER A 189 18.26 38.63 -26.16
C SER A 189 18.24 38.47 -24.64
N GLY A 190 19.27 38.92 -23.92
CA GLY A 190 19.32 38.94 -22.47
C GLY A 190 20.55 39.64 -21.90
N LEU A 191 20.52 39.95 -20.61
CA LEU A 191 21.57 40.61 -19.83
C LEU A 191 21.94 39.76 -18.60
N ASP A 192 23.21 39.41 -18.44
CA ASP A 192 23.70 38.70 -17.24
C ASP A 192 24.26 39.69 -16.21
N ILE A 193 23.65 39.72 -15.02
CA ILE A 193 24.03 40.57 -13.89
C ILE A 193 24.91 39.79 -12.90
N THR A 194 26.02 40.40 -12.50
CA THR A 194 26.99 39.93 -11.49
C THR A 194 27.34 41.05 -10.51
N THR A 195 28.05 40.78 -9.40
CA THR A 195 28.58 41.80 -8.46
C THR A 195 29.35 42.92 -9.18
N HIS A 196 30.08 42.54 -10.23
CA HIS A 196 30.96 43.42 -11.01
C HIS A 196 30.24 44.14 -12.17
N THR A 197 28.92 44.09 -12.23
CA THR A 197 28.13 44.85 -13.21
C THR A 197 28.43 46.35 -13.08
N GLY A 198 28.85 46.99 -14.17
CA GLY A 198 29.21 48.41 -14.19
C GLY A 198 30.60 48.76 -13.64
N LEU A 199 31.38 47.81 -13.12
CA LEU A 199 32.77 48.05 -12.71
C LEU A 199 33.75 47.93 -13.91
N PRO A 200 34.90 48.63 -13.88
CA PRO A 200 35.89 48.57 -14.95
C PRO A 200 36.68 47.26 -14.96
N ASP A 201 36.96 46.68 -13.79
CA ASP A 201 37.59 45.36 -13.67
C ASP A 201 36.52 44.26 -13.60
N ARG A 202 36.77 43.18 -14.34
CA ARG A 202 35.87 42.02 -14.47
C ARG A 202 36.66 40.74 -14.18
N PRO A 203 36.42 40.07 -13.04
CA PRO A 203 37.11 38.82 -12.75
C PRO A 203 36.79 37.73 -13.79
N LYS A 204 37.74 36.82 -13.99
CA LYS A 204 37.60 35.69 -14.93
C LYS A 204 36.45 34.74 -14.59
N LEU A 205 36.03 34.72 -13.33
CA LEU A 205 34.86 34.00 -12.84
C LEU A 205 33.79 35.03 -12.43
N PRO A 206 32.60 35.04 -13.06
CA PRO A 206 31.49 35.86 -12.60
C PRO A 206 30.98 35.33 -11.25
N VAL A 207 30.68 36.24 -10.32
CA VAL A 207 30.16 35.91 -8.98
C VAL A 207 29.02 36.88 -8.65
N ILE A 208 28.05 36.42 -7.86
CA ILE A 208 27.02 37.26 -7.24
C ILE A 208 26.45 36.59 -5.97
N THR A 209 26.39 37.34 -4.87
CA THR A 209 25.91 36.82 -3.57
C THR A 209 24.40 36.59 -3.57
N ARG A 210 23.90 35.75 -2.65
CA ARG A 210 22.45 35.54 -2.46
C ARG A 210 21.69 36.83 -2.13
N PHE A 211 22.35 37.78 -1.47
CA PHE A 211 21.79 39.09 -1.13
C PHE A 211 21.62 39.98 -2.38
N GLU A 212 22.68 40.14 -3.18
CA GLU A 212 22.61 40.87 -4.45
C GLU A 212 21.60 40.24 -5.42
N LYS A 213 21.51 38.90 -5.51
CA LYS A 213 20.46 38.24 -6.31
C LYS A 213 19.06 38.70 -5.89
N ARG A 214 18.79 38.75 -4.58
CA ARG A 214 17.50 39.25 -4.05
C ARG A 214 17.27 40.71 -4.43
N LEU A 215 18.29 41.57 -4.36
CA LEU A 215 18.18 42.97 -4.80
C LEU A 215 17.89 43.09 -6.30
N VAL A 216 18.53 42.29 -7.17
CA VAL A 216 18.23 42.28 -8.62
C VAL A 216 16.79 41.81 -8.88
N HIS A 217 16.35 40.74 -8.22
CA HIS A 217 14.96 40.26 -8.33
C HIS A 217 13.94 41.31 -7.86
N GLN A 218 14.22 42.01 -6.76
CA GLN A 218 13.39 43.08 -6.20
C GLN A 218 13.35 44.31 -7.11
N LEU A 219 14.50 44.77 -7.62
CA LEU A 219 14.62 45.92 -8.52
C LEU A 219 13.84 45.69 -9.83
N VAL A 220 13.98 44.52 -10.45
CA VAL A 220 13.24 44.19 -11.68
C VAL A 220 11.73 44.05 -11.41
N ARG A 221 11.35 43.43 -10.29
CA ARG A 221 9.94 43.34 -9.85
C ARG A 221 9.29 44.71 -9.64
N ALA A 222 10.03 45.69 -9.16
CA ALA A 222 9.50 47.02 -8.83
C ALA A 222 9.49 48.00 -10.02
N GLU A 223 10.53 48.00 -10.86
CA GLU A 223 10.75 49.05 -11.86
C GLU A 223 10.56 48.59 -13.32
N PHE A 224 10.53 47.27 -13.58
CA PHE A 224 10.63 46.74 -14.94
C PHE A 224 9.65 45.57 -15.20
N PRO A 225 8.33 45.82 -15.27
CA PRO A 225 7.32 44.76 -15.44
C PRO A 225 7.45 43.95 -16.74
N ASP A 226 8.04 44.54 -17.80
CA ASP A 226 8.26 43.87 -19.10
C ASP A 226 9.41 42.83 -19.08
N LEU A 227 10.08 42.65 -17.94
CA LEU A 227 11.31 41.85 -17.81
C LEU A 227 11.16 40.71 -16.79
N VAL A 228 11.77 39.57 -17.12
CA VAL A 228 11.83 38.37 -16.26
C VAL A 228 13.26 38.12 -15.83
N THR A 229 13.45 37.85 -14.54
CA THR A 229 14.73 37.45 -13.94
C THR A 229 14.83 35.94 -13.74
N MET A 230 15.90 35.33 -14.26
CA MET A 230 16.27 33.94 -14.05
C MET A 230 17.56 33.87 -13.22
N GLY A 231 17.45 33.40 -11.98
CA GLY A 231 18.63 33.16 -11.13
C GLY A 231 19.46 31.98 -11.64
N ARG A 232 20.78 32.17 -11.75
CA ARG A 232 21.77 31.12 -12.03
C ARG A 232 22.73 31.02 -10.85
N SER A 233 23.72 30.13 -10.91
CA SER A 233 24.78 30.06 -9.89
C SER A 233 25.67 31.32 -9.95
N GLU A 234 26.21 31.64 -11.12
CA GLU A 234 27.22 32.72 -11.30
C GLU A 234 26.65 34.11 -11.65
N CYS A 235 25.35 34.21 -11.98
CA CYS A 235 24.71 35.46 -12.39
C CYS A 235 23.18 35.47 -12.12
N VAL A 236 22.52 36.61 -12.32
CA VAL A 236 21.08 36.68 -12.61
C VAL A 236 20.92 37.09 -14.06
N ARG A 237 20.26 36.25 -14.87
CA ARG A 237 19.95 36.58 -16.27
C ARG A 237 18.62 37.32 -16.34
N ILE A 238 18.60 38.48 -16.97
CA ILE A 238 17.41 39.26 -17.28
C ILE A 238 17.07 39.05 -18.75
N ILE A 239 15.80 38.81 -19.06
CA ILE A 239 15.26 38.62 -20.40
C ILE A 239 13.90 39.32 -20.52
N HIS A 240 13.41 39.53 -21.73
CA HIS A 240 12.05 40.03 -21.93
C HIS A 240 11.00 39.00 -21.49
N LEU A 241 9.89 39.51 -20.96
CA LEU A 241 8.67 38.75 -20.70
C LEU A 241 8.09 38.23 -22.01
N ASP A 242 7.89 36.92 -22.08
CA ASP A 242 7.21 36.23 -23.17
C ASP A 242 6.06 35.44 -22.53
N PRO A 243 4.80 35.84 -22.73
CA PRO A 243 3.68 35.25 -22.03
C PRO A 243 3.46 33.78 -22.44
N VAL A 244 3.84 33.38 -23.66
CA VAL A 244 3.71 31.99 -24.13
C VAL A 244 4.76 31.13 -23.44
N ARG A 245 6.02 31.57 -23.44
CA ARG A 245 7.12 30.85 -22.76
C ARG A 245 6.89 30.73 -21.26
N GLU A 246 6.43 31.79 -20.58
CA GLU A 246 6.17 31.71 -19.14
C GLU A 246 4.95 30.81 -18.82
N ALA A 247 3.93 30.77 -19.68
CA ALA A 247 2.83 29.82 -19.56
C ALA A 247 3.30 28.36 -19.76
N GLU A 248 4.11 28.07 -20.79
CA GLU A 248 4.71 26.74 -20.98
C GLU A 248 5.59 26.34 -19.79
N ASN A 249 6.42 27.25 -19.29
CA ASN A 249 7.28 27.00 -18.13
C ASN A 249 6.46 26.72 -16.88
N MET A 250 5.39 27.48 -16.63
CA MET A 250 4.47 27.24 -15.52
C MET A 250 3.80 25.87 -15.65
N GLN A 251 3.33 25.47 -16.84
CA GLN A 251 2.73 24.16 -17.05
C GLN A 251 3.75 23.03 -16.84
N ARG A 252 4.96 23.15 -17.40
CA ARG A 252 6.06 22.18 -17.18
C ARG A 252 6.41 22.05 -15.69
N MET A 253 6.29 23.12 -14.92
CA MET A 253 6.52 23.08 -13.47
C MET A 253 5.33 22.49 -12.69
N LYS A 254 4.08 22.72 -13.10
CA LYS A 254 2.90 22.04 -12.52
C LYS A 254 2.98 20.53 -12.77
N ASN A 255 3.19 20.10 -14.01
CA ASN A 255 3.36 18.68 -14.36
C ASN A 255 4.44 17.99 -13.50
N ARG A 256 5.61 18.62 -13.27
CA ARG A 256 6.68 18.08 -12.42
C ARG A 256 6.28 17.90 -10.95
N VAL A 257 5.40 18.76 -10.43
CA VAL A 257 4.86 18.65 -9.07
C VAL A 257 3.88 17.48 -9.00
N ASP A 258 3.02 17.34 -10.02
CA ASP A 258 2.10 16.21 -10.10
C ASP A 258 2.89 14.88 -10.22
N GLU A 259 3.89 14.79 -11.10
CA GLU A 259 4.81 13.65 -11.21
C GLU A 259 5.52 13.30 -9.88
N SER A 260 5.93 14.31 -9.11
CA SER A 260 6.56 14.15 -7.78
C SER A 260 5.56 13.60 -6.74
N ILE A 261 4.32 14.05 -6.79
CA ILE A 261 3.22 13.58 -5.94
C ILE A 261 2.78 12.16 -6.31
N LEU A 262 2.81 11.79 -7.61
CA LEU A 262 2.52 10.42 -8.05
C LEU A 262 3.57 9.41 -7.55
N ARG A 263 4.88 9.76 -7.61
CA ARG A 263 5.94 8.90 -7.05
C ARG A 263 5.78 8.72 -5.54
N GLN A 264 5.53 9.80 -4.80
CA GLN A 264 5.39 9.79 -3.34
C GLN A 264 4.00 9.35 -2.84
N THR A 265 3.07 8.99 -3.72
CA THR A 265 1.76 8.44 -3.33
C THR A 265 1.91 7.09 -2.63
N GLY A 266 2.85 6.26 -3.09
CA GLY A 266 3.29 5.03 -2.41
C GLY A 266 2.15 4.14 -1.95
N PHE A 267 2.11 3.78 -0.66
CA PHE A 267 1.09 2.88 -0.11
C PHE A 267 -0.36 3.38 -0.28
N ARG A 268 -0.60 4.70 -0.46
CA ARG A 268 -1.96 5.19 -0.74
C ARG A 268 -2.56 4.52 -1.99
N TRP A 269 -1.76 4.06 -2.97
CA TRP A 269 -2.28 3.28 -4.10
C TRP A 269 -3.02 2.00 -3.68
N ILE A 270 -2.63 1.36 -2.57
CA ILE A 270 -3.34 0.19 -2.01
C ILE A 270 -4.61 0.63 -1.28
N PHE A 271 -4.56 1.73 -0.53
CA PHE A 271 -5.75 2.31 0.11
C PHE A 271 -6.83 2.71 -0.93
N GLU A 272 -6.44 3.34 -2.04
CA GLU A 272 -7.34 3.68 -3.15
C GLU A 272 -7.92 2.44 -3.87
N ALA A 273 -7.38 1.24 -3.65
CA ALA A 273 -7.95 -0.02 -4.15
C ALA A 273 -8.92 -0.69 -3.17
N LEU A 274 -8.85 -0.35 -1.88
CA LEU A 274 -9.75 -0.86 -0.85
C LEU A 274 -11.02 -0.01 -0.72
N VAL A 275 -10.98 1.27 -1.10
CA VAL A 275 -12.11 2.22 -1.01
C VAL A 275 -12.96 2.27 -2.28
N LYS A 276 -14.27 2.40 -2.11
CA LYS A 276 -15.22 2.69 -3.20
C LYS A 276 -14.88 4.03 -3.84
N GLY A 277 -14.87 4.06 -5.18
CA GLY A 277 -14.57 5.27 -5.95
C GLY A 277 -13.12 5.76 -5.83
N GLY A 278 -12.19 4.93 -5.34
CA GLY A 278 -10.78 5.31 -5.19
C GLY A 278 -10.09 5.69 -6.51
N ASN A 279 -9.15 6.63 -6.42
CA ASN A 279 -8.55 7.28 -7.58
C ASN A 279 -7.37 6.48 -8.16
N LEU A 280 -7.69 5.39 -8.88
CA LEU A 280 -6.73 4.55 -9.58
C LEU A 280 -6.63 4.90 -11.07
N SER A 281 -5.78 5.87 -11.40
CA SER A 281 -5.43 6.18 -12.79
C SER A 281 -4.43 5.17 -13.36
N ARG A 282 -4.83 4.48 -14.44
CA ARG A 282 -3.96 3.61 -15.24
C ARG A 282 -2.68 4.33 -15.71
N THR A 283 -2.82 5.59 -16.15
CA THR A 283 -1.70 6.38 -16.67
C THR A 283 -0.66 6.62 -15.59
N ASP A 284 -1.14 6.90 -14.37
CA ASP A 284 -0.32 7.30 -13.22
C ASP A 284 0.42 6.08 -12.64
N LEU A 285 -0.28 4.95 -12.50
CA LEU A 285 0.32 3.69 -12.06
C LEU A 285 1.36 3.17 -13.06
N LEU A 286 1.09 3.28 -14.38
CA LEU A 286 2.08 2.95 -15.42
C LEU A 286 3.24 3.96 -15.49
N PHE A 287 3.03 5.22 -15.10
CA PHE A 287 4.11 6.19 -14.95
C PHE A 287 5.00 5.84 -13.76
N VAL A 288 4.42 5.61 -12.58
CA VAL A 288 5.14 5.18 -11.36
C VAL A 288 5.99 3.96 -11.67
N ALA A 289 5.39 2.87 -12.16
CA ALA A 289 6.04 1.62 -12.54
C ALA A 289 7.30 1.82 -13.42
N ARG A 290 7.21 2.70 -14.44
CA ARG A 290 8.33 3.02 -15.33
C ARG A 290 9.42 3.83 -14.62
N THR A 291 9.04 4.78 -13.77
CA THR A 291 10.00 5.64 -13.04
C THR A 291 10.72 4.92 -11.90
N THR A 292 10.07 3.95 -11.26
CA THR A 292 10.64 3.13 -10.17
C THR A 292 11.43 1.92 -10.68
N GLY A 293 11.64 1.79 -11.99
CA GLY A 293 12.47 0.72 -12.56
C GLY A 293 11.83 -0.67 -12.58
N MET A 294 10.48 -0.78 -12.64
CA MET A 294 9.88 -2.07 -13.02
C MET A 294 10.38 -2.45 -14.41
N ALA A 295 11.18 -3.52 -14.49
CA ALA A 295 11.53 -4.11 -15.76
C ALA A 295 10.24 -4.54 -16.48
N PRO A 296 10.06 -4.24 -17.77
CA PRO A 296 8.96 -4.81 -18.55
C PRO A 296 9.22 -6.31 -18.69
N THR A 297 8.57 -7.10 -17.84
CA THR A 297 8.57 -8.56 -17.90
C THR A 297 8.06 -9.00 -19.27
N ALA A 298 8.55 -10.15 -19.76
CA ALA A 298 8.50 -10.49 -21.18
C ALA A 298 7.09 -10.62 -21.79
N ASP A 299 6.05 -10.71 -20.97
CA ASP A 299 4.65 -10.86 -21.39
C ASP A 299 3.82 -9.60 -21.11
N THR A 300 4.20 -8.50 -21.77
CA THR A 300 3.69 -7.17 -21.43
C THR A 300 2.21 -6.93 -21.77
N ASP A 301 1.54 -7.81 -22.52
CA ASP A 301 0.14 -7.61 -22.93
C ASP A 301 -0.85 -8.38 -22.05
N ASP A 302 -0.58 -9.66 -21.74
CA ASP A 302 -1.32 -10.41 -20.71
C ASP A 302 -1.27 -9.70 -19.35
N THR A 303 -0.10 -9.16 -18.99
CA THR A 303 0.05 -8.37 -17.75
C THR A 303 -0.78 -7.08 -17.76
N ARG A 304 -1.00 -6.45 -18.94
CA ARG A 304 -1.87 -5.27 -19.08
C ARG A 304 -3.34 -5.64 -19.01
N THR A 305 -3.77 -6.71 -19.68
CA THR A 305 -5.18 -7.09 -19.72
C THR A 305 -5.67 -7.59 -18.36
N CYS A 306 -4.83 -8.32 -17.61
CA CYS A 306 -5.10 -8.66 -16.21
C CYS A 306 -5.22 -7.41 -15.32
N PHE A 307 -4.37 -6.39 -15.50
CA PHE A 307 -4.47 -5.13 -14.76
C PHE A 307 -5.73 -4.33 -15.15
N ASP A 308 -6.05 -4.19 -16.44
CA ASP A 308 -7.26 -3.50 -16.90
C ASP A 308 -8.52 -4.20 -16.37
N ARG A 309 -8.53 -5.54 -16.35
CA ARG A 309 -9.58 -6.38 -15.74
C ARG A 309 -9.70 -6.12 -14.24
N ALA A 310 -8.59 -5.99 -13.51
CA ALA A 310 -8.59 -5.66 -12.09
C ALA A 310 -9.13 -4.25 -11.82
N MET A 311 -8.70 -3.24 -12.59
CA MET A 311 -9.17 -1.86 -12.43
C MET A 311 -10.68 -1.71 -12.73
N GLU A 312 -11.22 -2.45 -13.70
CA GLU A 312 -12.67 -2.43 -13.97
C GLU A 312 -13.46 -3.21 -12.91
N ARG A 313 -12.89 -4.27 -12.34
CA ARG A 313 -13.48 -4.95 -11.17
C ARG A 313 -13.57 -4.02 -9.95
N LEU A 314 -12.50 -3.31 -9.58
CA LEU A 314 -12.54 -2.41 -8.41
C LEU A 314 -13.59 -1.29 -8.51
N LYS A 315 -13.96 -0.85 -9.73
CA LYS A 315 -15.06 0.10 -9.95
C LYS A 315 -16.46 -0.51 -9.77
N THR A 316 -16.61 -1.80 -10.07
CA THR A 316 -17.90 -2.50 -10.20
C THR A 316 -18.23 -3.41 -9.01
N ARG A 317 -17.19 -3.94 -8.36
CA ARG A 317 -17.23 -4.77 -7.14
C ARG A 317 -16.04 -4.42 -6.26
N GLN A 318 -16.31 -3.71 -5.17
CA GLN A 318 -15.36 -3.50 -4.08
C GLN A 318 -15.18 -4.82 -3.29
N PRO A 319 -13.97 -5.15 -2.81
CA PRO A 319 -13.80 -6.23 -1.84
C PRO A 319 -14.46 -5.89 -0.49
N VAL A 320 -15.01 -6.89 0.19
CA VAL A 320 -15.50 -6.72 1.57
C VAL A 320 -14.31 -6.53 2.51
N LEU A 321 -14.35 -5.52 3.38
CA LEU A 321 -13.26 -5.21 4.31
C LEU A 321 -13.46 -5.93 5.65
N VAL A 322 -12.44 -6.63 6.14
CA VAL A 322 -12.51 -7.45 7.35
C VAL A 322 -11.41 -7.06 8.35
N GLY A 323 -11.71 -7.11 9.64
CA GLY A 323 -10.74 -6.83 10.70
C GLY A 323 -11.11 -7.49 12.03
N HIS A 324 -10.39 -7.14 13.10
CA HIS A 324 -10.64 -7.64 14.45
C HIS A 324 -10.65 -6.50 15.48
N ASN A 325 -11.82 -6.15 16.03
CA ASN A 325 -11.97 -4.97 16.90
C ASN A 325 -11.52 -3.66 16.20
N MET A 326 -11.70 -3.63 14.87
CA MET A 326 -11.08 -2.71 13.89
C MET A 326 -11.47 -1.22 13.98
N PHE A 327 -12.16 -0.79 15.04
CA PHE A 327 -12.59 0.59 15.23
C PHE A 327 -11.42 1.57 15.31
N THR A 328 -10.35 1.20 16.03
CA THR A 328 -9.11 2.00 16.09
C THR A 328 -8.51 2.15 14.70
N ASP A 329 -8.54 1.07 13.95
CA ASP A 329 -7.69 0.84 12.80
C ASP A 329 -8.29 1.53 11.56
N ILE A 330 -9.61 1.53 11.43
CA ILE A 330 -10.34 2.37 10.45
C ILE A 330 -10.08 3.87 10.69
N VAL A 331 -10.09 4.33 11.95
CA VAL A 331 -9.81 5.73 12.31
C VAL A 331 -8.38 6.12 11.92
N TYR A 332 -7.40 5.25 12.17
CA TYR A 332 -6.01 5.46 11.76
C TYR A 332 -5.84 5.39 10.23
N LEU A 333 -6.44 4.41 9.53
CA LEU A 333 -6.42 4.34 8.06
C LEU A 333 -6.92 5.64 7.43
N TYR A 334 -8.09 6.14 7.86
CA TYR A 334 -8.64 7.40 7.37
C TYR A 334 -7.66 8.55 7.64
N ARG A 335 -7.15 8.66 8.88
CA ARG A 335 -6.29 9.77 9.29
C ARG A 335 -4.95 9.80 8.57
N THR A 336 -4.42 8.64 8.20
CA THR A 336 -3.14 8.46 7.51
C THR A 336 -3.27 8.67 5.99
N PHE A 337 -4.34 8.17 5.36
CA PHE A 337 -4.44 8.13 3.88
C PHE A 337 -5.45 9.12 3.29
N VAL A 338 -6.46 9.57 4.03
CA VAL A 338 -7.41 10.61 3.60
C VAL A 338 -6.95 11.99 4.07
N GLY A 339 -6.99 12.27 5.37
CA GLY A 339 -6.72 13.59 5.94
C GLY A 339 -7.27 13.77 7.35
N GLU A 340 -7.49 15.01 7.75
CA GLU A 340 -8.10 15.39 9.04
C GLU A 340 -9.44 14.68 9.28
N LEU A 341 -9.58 14.09 10.47
CA LEU A 341 -10.77 13.33 10.89
C LEU A 341 -11.97 14.26 11.16
N PRO A 342 -13.21 13.86 10.83
CA PRO A 342 -14.42 14.61 11.16
C PRO A 342 -14.60 14.89 12.66
N ASP A 343 -15.36 15.93 13.01
CA ASP A 343 -15.49 16.40 14.39
C ASP A 343 -16.55 15.66 15.24
N THR A 344 -17.47 14.92 14.61
CA THR A 344 -18.43 14.03 15.30
C THR A 344 -18.29 12.59 14.82
N LEU A 345 -18.80 11.63 15.59
CA LEU A 345 -18.89 10.24 15.15
C LEU A 345 -19.90 10.05 14.01
N ASP A 346 -20.99 10.82 13.97
CA ASP A 346 -22.00 10.73 12.90
C ASP A 346 -21.40 11.15 11.54
N ASP A 347 -20.67 12.28 11.48
CA ASP A 347 -19.94 12.68 10.27
C ASP A 347 -18.89 11.64 9.85
N PHE A 348 -18.23 11.00 10.83
CA PHE A 348 -17.26 9.94 10.57
C PHE A 348 -17.92 8.65 10.06
N GLN A 349 -19.11 8.34 10.54
CA GLN A 349 -19.90 7.18 10.13
C GLN A 349 -20.27 7.26 8.65
N ASP A 350 -20.76 8.41 8.20
CA ASP A 350 -21.17 8.63 6.81
C ASP A 350 -19.96 8.51 5.85
N VAL A 351 -18.83 9.17 6.15
CA VAL A 351 -17.64 9.07 5.27
C VAL A 351 -16.97 7.70 5.30
N ILE A 352 -17.01 6.97 6.42
CA ILE A 352 -16.54 5.58 6.47
C ILE A 352 -17.47 4.65 5.70
N HIS A 353 -18.78 4.86 5.73
CA HIS A 353 -19.71 4.08 4.92
C HIS A 353 -19.60 4.38 3.41
N GLU A 354 -19.30 5.63 3.03
CA GLU A 354 -19.03 6.00 1.64
C GLU A 354 -17.76 5.29 1.11
N LEU A 355 -16.68 5.31 1.89
CA LEU A 355 -15.40 4.67 1.53
C LEU A 355 -15.48 3.14 1.60
N PHE A 356 -16.13 2.58 2.60
CA PHE A 356 -16.21 1.14 2.88
C PHE A 356 -17.66 0.65 3.11
N PRO A 357 -18.50 0.58 2.06
CA PRO A 357 -19.88 0.08 2.11
C PRO A 357 -20.14 -1.29 2.76
N LYS A 358 -19.15 -2.19 2.78
CA LYS A 358 -19.25 -3.55 3.33
C LYS A 358 -18.04 -3.84 4.24
N ILE A 359 -18.20 -3.62 5.56
CA ILE A 359 -17.21 -3.92 6.61
C ILE A 359 -17.71 -5.06 7.51
N ILE A 360 -16.81 -5.95 7.98
CA ILE A 360 -17.11 -7.03 8.93
C ILE A 360 -16.05 -7.09 10.05
N ASP A 361 -16.48 -7.00 11.31
CA ASP A 361 -15.63 -7.23 12.48
C ASP A 361 -15.71 -8.68 12.96
N THR A 362 -14.60 -9.42 12.86
CA THR A 362 -14.50 -10.80 13.37
C THR A 362 -14.68 -10.90 14.88
N LYS A 363 -14.39 -9.83 15.63
CA LYS A 363 -14.64 -9.77 17.08
C LYS A 363 -16.13 -9.63 17.38
N TYR A 364 -16.90 -8.98 16.52
CA TYR A 364 -18.36 -8.96 16.63
C TYR A 364 -18.92 -10.36 16.37
N LEU A 365 -18.55 -10.99 15.24
CA LEU A 365 -18.93 -12.38 14.92
C LEU A 365 -18.64 -13.37 16.06
N ALA A 366 -17.44 -13.33 16.64
CA ALA A 366 -17.04 -14.23 17.72
C ALA A 366 -17.97 -14.18 18.95
N THR A 367 -18.43 -12.98 19.34
CA THR A 367 -19.32 -12.83 20.52
C THR A 367 -20.68 -13.52 20.38
N PHE A 368 -21.13 -13.83 19.16
CA PHE A 368 -22.34 -14.63 18.92
C PHE A 368 -22.03 -16.14 18.82
N ALA A 369 -20.86 -16.53 18.31
CA ALA A 369 -20.46 -17.94 18.17
C ALA A 369 -20.07 -18.62 19.50
N GLU A 370 -19.64 -17.82 20.49
CA GLU A 370 -19.30 -18.26 21.85
C GLU A 370 -20.44 -18.06 22.86
N GLY A 371 -21.38 -17.15 22.58
CA GLY A 371 -22.59 -16.93 23.39
C GLY A 371 -22.42 -16.07 24.65
N ASP A 372 -21.21 -15.61 25.00
CA ASP A 372 -20.99 -14.61 26.06
C ASP A 372 -20.51 -13.28 25.48
N LEU A 373 -21.38 -12.28 25.51
CA LEU A 373 -21.08 -10.89 25.11
C LEU A 373 -20.02 -10.21 26.00
N ASN A 374 -19.71 -10.76 27.18
CA ASN A 374 -18.71 -10.23 28.11
C ASN A 374 -17.35 -10.91 27.94
N ALA A 375 -17.27 -12.05 27.26
CA ALA A 375 -16.01 -12.66 26.92
C ALA A 375 -15.25 -11.73 25.96
N SER A 376 -13.97 -11.52 26.25
CA SER A 376 -13.06 -10.74 25.39
C SER A 376 -11.88 -11.61 24.92
N PRO A 377 -12.12 -12.77 24.31
CA PRO A 377 -11.06 -13.68 23.86
C PRO A 377 -10.17 -12.96 22.86
N THR A 378 -8.85 -13.16 22.95
CA THR A 378 -7.90 -12.58 22.00
C THR A 378 -8.05 -13.23 20.62
N LEU A 379 -7.43 -12.62 19.61
CA LEU A 379 -7.35 -13.20 18.26
C LEU A 379 -6.77 -14.64 18.31
N GLN A 380 -5.75 -14.84 19.16
CA GLN A 380 -5.12 -16.14 19.43
C GLN A 380 -6.10 -17.13 20.09
N ASP A 381 -6.84 -16.74 21.13
CA ASP A 381 -7.80 -17.62 21.82
C ASP A 381 -8.89 -18.13 20.86
N ILE A 382 -9.43 -17.24 20.00
CA ILE A 382 -10.46 -17.58 19.01
C ILE A 382 -9.89 -18.55 17.96
N ALA A 383 -8.69 -18.27 17.42
CA ALA A 383 -8.02 -19.16 16.48
C ALA A 383 -7.76 -20.55 17.07
N GLN A 384 -7.32 -20.61 18.34
CA GLN A 384 -7.07 -21.86 19.05
C GLN A 384 -8.37 -22.67 19.24
N GLY A 385 -9.49 -22.02 19.56
CA GLY A 385 -10.80 -22.69 19.61
C GLY A 385 -11.23 -23.26 18.25
N LEU A 386 -11.02 -22.49 17.18
CA LEU A 386 -11.36 -22.86 15.80
C LEU A 386 -10.35 -23.82 15.13
N SER A 387 -9.26 -24.17 15.79
CA SER A 387 -8.31 -25.20 15.32
C SER A 387 -8.98 -26.55 15.09
N SER A 388 -9.96 -26.88 15.92
CA SER A 388 -10.74 -28.14 15.88
C SER A 388 -11.75 -28.23 14.73
N GLN A 389 -12.07 -27.12 14.06
CA GLN A 389 -13.05 -27.08 12.97
C GLN A 389 -12.39 -27.44 11.62
N PRO A 390 -12.82 -28.50 10.92
CA PRO A 390 -12.13 -29.03 9.73
C PRO A 390 -12.54 -28.37 8.40
N LEU A 391 -13.66 -27.64 8.36
CA LEU A 391 -14.16 -26.94 7.17
C LEU A 391 -14.51 -25.47 7.51
N PRO A 392 -14.34 -24.52 6.56
CA PRO A 392 -13.79 -24.69 5.22
C PRO A 392 -12.32 -25.11 5.20
N ASP A 393 -11.88 -25.67 4.08
CA ASP A 393 -10.47 -25.93 3.79
C ASP A 393 -9.81 -24.63 3.30
N ILE A 394 -8.63 -24.32 3.84
CA ILE A 394 -7.95 -23.03 3.71
C ILE A 394 -6.46 -23.30 3.50
N ILE A 395 -5.89 -22.69 2.46
CA ILE A 395 -4.46 -22.80 2.12
C ILE A 395 -3.83 -21.43 1.90
N THR A 396 -2.53 -21.32 2.15
CA THR A 396 -1.74 -20.12 1.79
C THR A 396 -1.23 -20.26 0.36
N HIS A 397 -1.26 -19.19 -0.43
CA HIS A 397 -0.74 -19.21 -1.81
C HIS A 397 0.79 -19.43 -1.83
N ALA A 398 1.29 -20.11 -2.88
CA ALA A 398 2.69 -20.53 -2.98
C ALA A 398 3.69 -19.36 -2.92
N ASP A 399 3.35 -18.19 -3.46
CA ASP A 399 4.20 -16.98 -3.42
C ASP A 399 4.20 -16.27 -2.04
N HIS A 400 3.42 -16.76 -1.06
CA HIS A 400 3.25 -16.13 0.25
C HIS A 400 3.74 -16.98 1.46
N PRO A 401 4.86 -17.72 1.38
CA PRO A 401 5.20 -18.78 2.35
C PRO A 401 5.60 -18.30 3.75
N LYS A 402 5.73 -16.98 4.01
CA LYS A 402 6.27 -16.40 5.26
C LYS A 402 5.67 -17.02 6.53
N TYR A 403 4.35 -17.24 6.53
CA TYR A 403 3.59 -17.71 7.68
C TYR A 403 3.18 -19.18 7.58
N GLN A 404 3.86 -19.98 6.77
CA GLN A 404 3.59 -21.41 6.67
C GLN A 404 4.03 -22.16 7.94
N ASP A 405 5.28 -21.95 8.35
CA ASP A 405 5.93 -22.70 9.44
C ASP A 405 6.31 -21.81 10.64
N ILE A 406 5.75 -20.58 10.72
CA ILE A 406 6.11 -19.55 11.69
C ILE A 406 4.85 -18.89 12.29
N GLU A 407 4.67 -19.02 13.61
CA GLU A 407 3.75 -18.17 14.38
C GLU A 407 4.40 -16.80 14.62
N ALA A 408 3.74 -15.70 14.22
CA ALA A 408 4.26 -14.33 14.32
C ALA A 408 3.22 -13.35 14.91
N PHE A 409 2.64 -13.69 16.06
CA PHE A 409 1.68 -12.84 16.78
C PHE A 409 2.27 -11.43 17.06
N HIS A 410 1.46 -10.38 16.84
CA HIS A 410 1.90 -8.98 16.90
C HIS A 410 2.94 -8.62 15.83
N GLU A 411 2.74 -9.19 14.64
CA GLU A 411 3.21 -8.69 13.36
C GLU A 411 1.97 -8.59 12.45
N ALA A 412 1.71 -7.42 11.87
CA ALA A 412 0.40 -7.10 11.31
C ALA A 412 0.00 -8.06 10.17
N GLY A 413 0.94 -8.48 9.33
CA GLY A 413 0.68 -9.45 8.26
C GLY A 413 0.17 -10.80 8.78
N TYR A 414 0.65 -11.28 9.92
CA TYR A 414 0.22 -12.54 10.54
C TYR A 414 -1.14 -12.40 11.20
N ASP A 415 -1.36 -11.33 11.97
CA ASP A 415 -2.64 -11.10 12.64
C ASP A 415 -3.76 -10.78 11.60
N SER A 416 -3.42 -10.24 10.43
CA SER A 416 -4.35 -10.15 9.28
C SER A 416 -4.71 -11.53 8.68
N LEU A 417 -3.75 -12.46 8.58
CA LEU A 417 -3.95 -13.83 8.09
C LEU A 417 -4.83 -14.64 9.05
N LEU A 418 -4.56 -14.49 10.35
CA LEU A 418 -5.33 -15.10 11.42
C LEU A 418 -6.77 -14.57 11.44
N THR A 419 -6.94 -13.26 11.23
CA THR A 419 -8.25 -12.61 11.05
C THR A 419 -9.03 -13.16 9.84
N ALA A 420 -8.39 -13.38 8.68
CA ALA A 420 -9.04 -14.03 7.52
C ALA A 420 -9.47 -15.47 7.83
N THR A 421 -8.63 -16.22 8.54
CA THR A 421 -8.89 -17.62 8.92
C THR A 421 -10.08 -17.71 9.89
N ILE A 422 -10.13 -16.82 10.89
CA ILE A 422 -11.23 -16.69 11.85
C ILE A 422 -12.53 -16.28 11.14
N MET A 423 -12.48 -15.29 10.26
CA MET A 423 -13.61 -14.85 9.42
C MET A 423 -14.25 -16.03 8.67
N ILE A 424 -13.44 -16.79 7.93
CA ILE A 424 -13.91 -17.93 7.13
C ILE A 424 -14.58 -19.00 8.02
N LYS A 425 -13.91 -19.41 9.10
CA LYS A 425 -14.42 -20.48 9.99
C LYS A 425 -15.66 -20.05 10.77
N LEU A 426 -15.70 -18.83 11.32
CA LEU A 426 -16.88 -18.32 12.05
C LEU A 426 -18.07 -18.10 11.13
N ALA A 427 -17.89 -17.49 9.96
CA ALA A 427 -18.98 -17.22 9.03
C ALA A 427 -19.62 -18.52 8.52
N ALA A 428 -18.80 -19.51 8.14
CA ALA A 428 -19.28 -20.82 7.71
C ALA A 428 -20.06 -21.56 8.82
N ARG A 429 -19.57 -21.54 10.07
CA ARG A 429 -20.24 -22.16 11.22
C ARG A 429 -21.56 -21.46 11.56
N LEU A 430 -21.53 -20.13 11.77
CA LEU A 430 -22.72 -19.34 12.10
C LEU A 430 -23.77 -19.39 10.99
N GLY A 431 -23.36 -19.49 9.72
CA GLY A 431 -24.26 -19.64 8.58
C GLY A 431 -25.10 -20.92 8.65
N VAL A 432 -24.46 -22.04 8.98
CA VAL A 432 -25.14 -23.33 9.19
C VAL A 432 -26.00 -23.31 10.45
N GLU A 433 -25.53 -22.73 11.56
CA GLU A 433 -26.33 -22.56 12.78
C GLU A 433 -27.60 -21.71 12.55
N ARG A 434 -27.58 -20.80 11.56
CA ARG A 434 -28.73 -19.97 11.14
C ARG A 434 -29.54 -20.56 9.97
N GLY A 435 -29.14 -21.71 9.44
CA GLY A 435 -29.88 -22.42 8.38
C GLY A 435 -29.79 -21.78 6.99
N GLU A 436 -28.77 -20.97 6.71
CA GLU A 436 -28.53 -20.43 5.36
C GLU A 436 -28.23 -21.57 4.37
N LYS A 437 -28.74 -21.45 3.14
CA LYS A 437 -28.49 -22.44 2.08
C LYS A 437 -27.43 -21.93 1.12
N ILE A 438 -26.34 -22.68 0.99
CA ILE A 438 -25.29 -22.43 -0.01
C ILE A 438 -25.91 -22.62 -1.41
N LEU A 439 -26.03 -21.55 -2.18
CA LEU A 439 -26.58 -21.57 -3.54
C LEU A 439 -25.47 -21.73 -4.59
N PRO A 440 -25.64 -22.56 -5.64
CA PRO A 440 -24.68 -22.66 -6.73
C PRO A 440 -24.56 -21.34 -7.53
N PRO A 441 -23.35 -20.96 -8.02
CA PRO A 441 -23.12 -19.67 -8.69
C PRO A 441 -24.03 -19.38 -9.90
N LEU A 442 -24.46 -20.42 -10.62
CA LEU A 442 -25.23 -20.30 -11.86
C LEU A 442 -26.64 -19.71 -11.72
N LEU A 443 -27.17 -19.56 -10.50
CA LEU A 443 -28.45 -18.90 -10.26
C LEU A 443 -28.36 -17.37 -10.10
N GLN A 444 -27.17 -16.83 -9.85
CA GLN A 444 -26.99 -15.46 -9.33
C GLN A 444 -27.39 -14.34 -10.33
N ASN A 445 -27.33 -14.60 -11.63
CA ASN A 445 -27.66 -13.59 -12.66
C ASN A 445 -29.12 -13.63 -13.14
N LEU A 446 -29.95 -14.60 -12.71
CA LEU A 446 -31.32 -14.77 -13.22
C LEU A 446 -32.40 -14.16 -12.31
N THR A 447 -32.09 -13.84 -11.04
CA THR A 447 -33.04 -13.24 -10.10
C THR A 447 -33.21 -11.73 -10.28
N ASN A 448 -32.22 -11.04 -10.85
CA ASN A 448 -32.14 -9.57 -10.87
C ASN A 448 -32.73 -8.94 -12.16
N GLY A 449 -33.70 -9.62 -12.79
CA GLY A 449 -34.24 -9.24 -14.10
C GLY A 449 -35.71 -9.58 -14.35
N ALA A 450 -36.51 -9.74 -13.29
CA ALA A 450 -37.87 -10.25 -13.37
C ALA A 450 -38.95 -9.20 -13.75
N ASP A 451 -38.63 -8.13 -14.49
CA ASP A 451 -39.66 -7.22 -15.01
C ASP A 451 -39.25 -6.42 -16.28
N SER A 452 -39.29 -7.08 -17.45
CA SER A 452 -39.60 -6.46 -18.77
C SER A 452 -39.64 -7.49 -19.89
N ARG A 453 -40.73 -7.51 -20.69
CA ARG A 453 -40.85 -8.36 -21.90
C ARG A 453 -40.45 -7.59 -23.16
N SER A 454 -39.30 -7.92 -23.77
CA SER A 454 -39.05 -7.60 -25.18
C SER A 454 -38.00 -8.50 -25.83
N ASN A 455 -38.47 -9.33 -26.78
CA ASN A 455 -37.78 -9.89 -27.95
C ASN A 455 -36.32 -10.36 -27.83
N LEU A 456 -36.13 -11.69 -27.95
CA LEU A 456 -34.82 -12.27 -28.31
C LEU A 456 -34.38 -11.79 -29.70
N THR A 457 -33.17 -11.24 -29.78
CA THR A 457 -32.29 -11.34 -30.96
C THR A 457 -30.95 -11.88 -30.49
N THR A 458 -30.48 -12.94 -31.14
CA THR A 458 -29.28 -13.70 -30.75
C THR A 458 -28.00 -12.87 -30.83
N ASN A 459 -27.26 -12.81 -29.73
CA ASN A 459 -25.81 -12.61 -29.73
C ASN A 459 -25.21 -13.48 -28.62
N GLU A 460 -24.22 -14.30 -28.94
CA GLU A 460 -23.63 -15.27 -28.03
C GLU A 460 -22.58 -14.60 -27.13
N ASN A 461 -22.95 -14.28 -25.89
CA ASN A 461 -22.02 -13.91 -24.83
C ASN A 461 -22.18 -14.90 -23.67
N VAL A 462 -21.57 -16.08 -23.81
CA VAL A 462 -21.34 -16.99 -22.68
C VAL A 462 -20.25 -16.36 -21.81
N PRO A 463 -20.48 -16.11 -20.51
CA PRO A 463 -19.43 -15.55 -19.64
C PRO A 463 -18.30 -16.58 -19.46
N ASP A 464 -17.07 -16.23 -19.85
CA ASP A 464 -15.90 -17.14 -19.87
C ASP A 464 -15.29 -17.41 -18.47
N PHE A 465 -16.15 -17.44 -17.44
CA PHE A 465 -15.83 -17.49 -16.00
C PHE A 465 -15.26 -18.84 -15.52
N VAL A 466 -14.87 -19.74 -16.44
CA VAL A 466 -14.38 -21.10 -16.14
C VAL A 466 -12.98 -21.35 -16.73
N LYS A 467 -12.32 -20.31 -17.27
CA LYS A 467 -10.99 -20.41 -17.90
C LYS A 467 -9.95 -19.43 -17.35
N ASP A 468 -9.70 -19.52 -16.05
CA ASP A 468 -8.43 -19.04 -15.49
C ASP A 468 -7.75 -20.11 -14.62
N GLY A 469 -7.67 -21.33 -15.16
CA GLY A 469 -6.86 -22.44 -14.63
C GLY A 469 -5.35 -22.22 -14.79
N ARG A 470 -4.89 -20.98 -14.58
CA ARG A 470 -3.48 -20.56 -14.59
C ARG A 470 -2.80 -20.84 -13.26
N GLU A 471 -3.55 -20.88 -12.16
CA GLU A 471 -3.04 -21.27 -10.84
C GLU A 471 -2.84 -22.79 -10.76
N LYS A 472 -1.72 -23.26 -11.31
CA LYS A 472 -1.18 -24.58 -10.99
C LYS A 472 -0.71 -24.58 -9.53
N VAL A 473 -1.62 -24.88 -8.61
CA VAL A 473 -1.29 -25.19 -7.21
C VAL A 473 -0.55 -26.54 -7.18
N GLU A 474 0.74 -26.55 -7.53
CA GLU A 474 1.50 -27.80 -7.69
C GLU A 474 1.60 -28.59 -6.38
N ARG A 475 1.49 -27.91 -5.21
CA ARG A 475 1.13 -28.49 -3.90
C ARG A 475 0.30 -27.50 -3.08
N PRO A 476 -0.81 -27.92 -2.44
CA PRO A 476 -1.47 -27.10 -1.43
C PRO A 476 -0.59 -26.98 -0.18
N ILE A 477 -0.46 -25.76 0.34
CA ILE A 477 0.31 -25.46 1.55
C ILE A 477 -0.66 -25.33 2.74
N PRO A 478 -0.46 -26.09 3.84
CA PRO A 478 -1.33 -26.01 5.02
C PRO A 478 -1.20 -24.66 5.73
N LEU A 479 -2.21 -24.32 6.52
CA LEU A 479 -2.15 -23.22 7.49
C LEU A 479 -1.04 -23.45 8.54
N PRO A 480 -0.51 -22.38 9.16
CA PRO A 480 0.36 -22.51 10.31
C PRO A 480 -0.30 -23.33 11.43
N PRO A 481 0.44 -24.24 12.09
CA PRO A 481 -0.05 -24.92 13.29
C PRO A 481 -0.22 -23.90 14.43
N VAL A 482 -1.19 -24.15 15.32
CA VAL A 482 -1.36 -23.42 16.57
C VAL A 482 -0.97 -24.36 17.71
N GLU A 483 0.20 -24.18 18.32
CA GLU A 483 0.68 -25.11 19.36
C GLU A 483 0.12 -24.81 20.76
N ASN A 484 -0.23 -25.87 21.50
CA ASN A 484 -0.61 -25.76 22.90
C ASN A 484 0.64 -25.59 23.79
N PRO A 485 0.78 -24.49 24.57
CA PRO A 485 1.98 -24.27 25.38
C PRO A 485 2.02 -25.15 26.65
N GLU A 486 2.56 -26.35 26.54
CA GLU A 486 2.83 -27.20 27.71
C GLU A 486 3.82 -26.54 28.69
N ALA A 487 3.40 -26.36 29.93
CA ALA A 487 4.11 -25.57 30.94
C ALA A 487 5.40 -26.25 31.45
N LYS A 488 6.55 -25.96 30.82
CA LYS A 488 7.90 -26.37 31.26
C LYS A 488 8.30 -25.73 32.60
N GLN A 489 7.79 -26.26 33.72
CA GLN A 489 8.08 -25.81 35.08
C GLN A 489 9.55 -26.06 35.49
N SER A 490 10.44 -25.09 35.24
CA SER A 490 11.83 -25.15 35.70
C SER A 490 11.96 -24.86 37.21
N LYS A 491 12.00 -25.93 38.01
CA LYS A 491 12.14 -25.90 39.49
C LYS A 491 13.49 -25.34 39.97
N LYS A 492 13.68 -24.01 39.97
CA LYS A 492 14.82 -23.36 40.67
C LYS A 492 14.55 -23.20 42.16
N GLN A 493 15.13 -24.07 42.99
CA GLN A 493 15.05 -24.00 44.44
C GLN A 493 15.71 -22.72 45.00
N ARG A 494 14.98 -21.97 45.82
CA ARG A 494 15.54 -20.87 46.63
C ARG A 494 16.38 -21.42 47.78
N LYS A 495 17.71 -21.29 47.73
CA LYS A 495 18.55 -21.27 48.93
C LYS A 495 18.86 -19.83 49.33
N LYS A 496 18.39 -19.43 50.51
CA LYS A 496 18.85 -18.19 51.18
C LYS A 496 20.23 -18.45 51.79
N ASN A 497 21.12 -17.47 51.71
CA ASN A 497 22.09 -17.22 52.77
C ASN A 497 22.30 -15.71 52.95
N LYS A 498 22.79 -15.30 54.12
CA LYS A 498 22.95 -13.89 54.53
C LYS A 498 24.43 -13.55 54.75
N GLN A 499 24.70 -12.25 54.94
CA GLN A 499 25.95 -11.62 55.40
C GLN A 499 27.05 -11.40 54.32
N ALA A 500 27.85 -10.32 54.35
CA ALA A 500 27.64 -9.00 54.98
C ALA A 500 28.65 -7.93 54.48
N ASN A 501 28.17 -6.67 54.39
CA ASN A 501 28.88 -5.39 54.64
C ASN A 501 30.05 -4.89 53.74
N LYS A 502 29.90 -3.61 53.32
CA LYS A 502 30.96 -2.60 53.02
C LYS A 502 31.84 -2.87 51.77
N LYS A 503 32.31 -1.86 51.01
CA LYS A 503 32.52 -0.42 51.28
C LYS A 503 32.31 0.43 49.99
N ALA A 504 32.71 1.71 50.02
CA ALA A 504 32.68 2.66 48.89
C ALA A 504 33.45 2.18 47.62
N GLY A 505 33.27 2.72 46.41
CA GLY A 505 32.42 3.85 46.00
C GLY A 505 33.22 5.02 45.40
N GLN A 506 33.43 5.04 44.09
CA GLN A 506 33.81 6.24 43.31
C GLN A 506 33.54 6.08 41.80
N THR A 507 33.42 7.23 41.12
CA THR A 507 33.27 7.47 39.67
C THR A 507 34.29 6.72 38.79
N ARG A 508 34.02 6.42 37.51
CA ARG A 508 34.14 7.37 36.36
C ARG A 508 33.66 6.75 35.03
N PHE A 509 33.31 7.58 34.05
CA PHE A 509 33.09 7.18 32.65
C PHE A 509 34.34 6.55 32.02
N GLN A 510 34.16 5.52 31.18
CA GLN A 510 34.91 5.37 29.94
C GLN A 510 34.18 4.45 28.95
N THR A 511 33.83 4.99 27.78
CA THR A 511 33.50 4.21 26.58
C THR A 511 34.78 3.73 25.90
N LYS A 512 34.72 2.61 25.19
CA LYS A 512 35.77 2.17 24.25
C LYS A 512 35.13 1.80 22.91
N ASN A 513 35.85 2.09 21.82
CA ASN A 513 35.36 2.01 20.46
C ASN A 513 35.80 0.71 19.76
N VAL A 514 35.13 0.41 18.64
CA VAL A 514 35.21 -0.84 17.87
C VAL A 514 36.48 -0.91 17.00
N PHE A 515 37.67 -0.92 17.63
CA PHE A 515 38.95 -1.02 16.90
C PHE A 515 40.07 -1.84 17.59
N ASP A 516 39.94 -2.20 18.87
CA ASP A 516 40.94 -2.99 19.63
C ASP A 516 40.84 -4.53 19.41
N ALA A 517 40.21 -4.99 18.32
CA ALA A 517 39.87 -6.41 18.10
C ALA A 517 40.35 -6.99 16.75
N LEU A 518 41.15 -6.26 15.98
CA LEU A 518 41.69 -6.67 14.68
C LEU A 518 43.22 -6.70 14.65
N SER A 519 43.81 -7.43 15.61
CA SER A 519 45.25 -7.71 15.61
C SER A 519 45.58 -9.00 16.38
N GLU A 520 45.57 -10.14 15.68
CA GLU A 520 46.56 -11.22 15.78
C GLU A 520 46.24 -12.36 14.80
N MET A 521 47.09 -12.56 13.80
CA MET A 521 47.05 -13.68 12.86
C MET A 521 48.46 -14.28 12.72
N SER A 522 48.55 -15.61 12.86
CA SER A 522 49.60 -16.46 12.28
C SER A 522 48.90 -17.76 11.84
N LEU A 523 48.87 -18.15 10.56
CA LEU A 523 50.02 -18.57 9.71
C LEU A 523 50.79 -19.72 10.37
N ASN A 524 51.12 -20.87 9.75
CA ASN A 524 50.86 -21.51 8.44
C ASN A 524 51.36 -23.00 8.60
N PRO A 525 51.53 -23.89 7.59
CA PRO A 525 51.17 -23.91 6.14
C PRO A 525 50.16 -25.08 5.85
N ASP A 526 49.82 -25.57 4.63
CA ASP A 526 50.60 -26.15 3.51
C ASP A 526 49.94 -25.92 2.13
N THR A 527 50.73 -25.97 1.05
CA THR A 527 50.34 -25.53 -0.31
C THR A 527 51.01 -26.31 -1.47
N THR A 528 50.20 -26.74 -2.45
CA THR A 528 50.31 -26.68 -3.95
C THR A 528 51.68 -26.81 -4.66
N PRO A 529 51.74 -27.44 -5.87
CA PRO A 529 51.40 -26.78 -7.17
C PRO A 529 50.55 -27.67 -8.13
N LEU A 530 49.92 -27.26 -9.25
CA LEU A 530 49.84 -26.05 -10.11
C LEU A 530 50.56 -26.10 -11.48
N SER A 531 49.78 -26.33 -12.56
CA SER A 531 49.87 -25.80 -13.95
C SER A 531 48.46 -26.02 -14.62
N THR A 532 47.95 -25.40 -15.70
CA THR A 532 48.43 -24.48 -16.77
C THR A 532 49.25 -25.16 -17.92
N ASP A 533 49.19 -24.80 -19.21
CA ASP A 533 48.54 -23.72 -20.03
C ASP A 533 48.04 -24.26 -21.43
N ASP A 534 47.48 -23.39 -22.30
CA ASP A 534 47.41 -23.43 -23.81
C ASP A 534 46.62 -24.55 -24.57
N GLU A 535 46.14 -24.43 -25.84
CA GLU A 535 45.71 -23.30 -26.74
C GLU A 535 44.82 -23.80 -27.93
N GLU A 536 44.06 -22.88 -28.57
CA GLU A 536 43.53 -22.82 -29.97
C GLU A 536 42.68 -23.94 -30.70
N ALA A 537 41.93 -23.45 -31.73
CA ALA A 537 41.49 -24.09 -33.00
C ALA A 537 40.15 -24.89 -33.15
N GLU A 538 39.10 -24.18 -33.58
CA GLU A 538 37.98 -24.61 -34.47
C GLU A 538 38.50 -24.87 -35.94
N PRO A 539 37.75 -25.41 -36.95
CA PRO A 539 36.28 -25.36 -37.14
C PRO A 539 35.58 -26.56 -37.90
N MET A 540 34.32 -26.33 -38.34
CA MET A 540 33.65 -26.87 -39.56
C MET A 540 33.11 -28.34 -39.58
N GLU A 541 32.05 -28.70 -40.33
CA GLU A 541 30.93 -27.94 -40.93
C GLU A 541 29.71 -28.86 -41.31
N THR A 542 28.66 -28.27 -41.86
CA THR A 542 27.33 -28.86 -42.20
C THR A 542 27.25 -29.76 -43.46
N LYS A 543 26.27 -30.69 -43.47
CA LYS A 543 25.21 -30.91 -44.51
C LYS A 543 24.30 -32.09 -44.08
N LYS A 544 22.97 -32.18 -44.30
CA LYS A 544 21.95 -31.68 -45.27
C LYS A 544 21.67 -32.53 -46.53
N ASP A 545 20.51 -33.20 -46.44
CA ASP A 545 19.39 -33.32 -47.41
C ASP A 545 19.40 -34.37 -48.56
N TYR A 546 18.17 -34.76 -48.93
CA TYR A 546 17.68 -35.55 -50.10
C TYR A 546 17.89 -37.08 -50.13
N GLN A 547 17.07 -37.89 -50.85
CA GLN A 547 15.59 -38.03 -51.00
C GLN A 547 15.29 -39.15 -52.04
N ASN A 548 14.10 -39.80 -51.96
CA ASN A 548 13.56 -40.82 -52.89
C ASN A 548 14.38 -42.13 -52.96
N GLY A 549 13.86 -43.32 -53.29
CA GLY A 549 12.51 -43.87 -53.59
C GLY A 549 12.66 -45.41 -53.77
N LYS A 550 11.64 -46.26 -53.96
CA LYS A 550 10.18 -46.16 -54.16
C LYS A 550 9.51 -47.43 -53.54
N LEU A 551 8.26 -47.36 -53.04
CA LEU A 551 7.00 -47.86 -53.64
C LEU A 551 6.87 -49.37 -53.90
N ASP A 552 5.86 -49.99 -53.26
CA ASP A 552 4.78 -50.85 -53.85
C ASP A 552 3.76 -51.08 -52.70
N GLU A 553 2.58 -50.44 -52.73
CA GLU A 553 1.33 -50.85 -53.39
C GLU A 553 0.57 -52.04 -52.75
N GLN A 554 -0.48 -51.69 -51.99
CA GLN A 554 -1.80 -52.34 -52.12
C GLN A 554 -2.89 -51.26 -52.18
N THR A 555 -3.92 -51.51 -52.99
CA THR A 555 -4.99 -50.59 -53.41
C THR A 555 -6.16 -50.59 -52.42
N SER A 556 -6.76 -49.47 -51.98
CA SER A 556 -7.37 -48.30 -52.64
C SER A 556 -8.83 -48.51 -53.11
N GLN A 557 -9.77 -47.81 -52.47
CA GLN A 557 -11.09 -47.48 -53.02
C GLN A 557 -11.41 -45.99 -52.77
N SER A 558 -12.35 -45.44 -53.54
CA SER A 558 -12.55 -44.01 -53.79
C SER A 558 -13.42 -43.26 -52.76
N PRO A 559 -13.27 -41.92 -52.62
CA PRO A 559 -14.12 -41.11 -51.74
C PRO A 559 -15.57 -41.05 -52.22
N GLY A 560 -16.53 -41.24 -51.29
CA GLY A 560 -17.97 -41.22 -51.55
C GLY A 560 -18.67 -39.93 -51.10
N SER A 561 -19.79 -39.60 -51.75
CA SER A 561 -20.57 -38.37 -51.54
C SER A 561 -21.09 -38.17 -50.10
N TRP A 562 -21.14 -36.91 -49.67
CA TRP A 562 -21.76 -36.48 -48.40
C TRP A 562 -23.30 -36.52 -48.41
N GLU A 563 -23.95 -36.78 -49.56
CA GLU A 563 -25.41 -36.67 -49.73
C GLU A 563 -26.24 -37.76 -49.02
N ASN A 564 -25.62 -38.81 -48.48
CA ASN A 564 -26.33 -39.93 -47.83
C ASN A 564 -25.98 -40.13 -46.34
N ALA A 565 -25.45 -39.10 -45.67
CA ALA A 565 -25.39 -39.08 -44.21
C ALA A 565 -26.81 -38.88 -43.64
N THR A 566 -27.42 -39.95 -43.12
CA THR A 566 -28.68 -39.84 -42.36
C THR A 566 -28.50 -38.85 -41.21
N PRO A 567 -29.38 -37.86 -41.03
CA PRO A 567 -29.21 -36.86 -39.98
C PRO A 567 -29.32 -37.53 -38.62
N VAL A 568 -28.19 -37.64 -37.92
CA VAL A 568 -28.17 -37.94 -36.49
C VAL A 568 -28.89 -36.79 -35.81
N GLN A 569 -30.08 -37.05 -35.29
CA GLN A 569 -30.83 -36.05 -34.55
C GLN A 569 -30.01 -35.62 -33.33
N ASN A 570 -29.85 -34.31 -33.12
CA ASN A 570 -29.21 -33.77 -31.91
C ASN A 570 -30.06 -34.14 -30.68
N THR A 571 -29.72 -35.26 -30.05
CA THR A 571 -30.25 -35.68 -28.74
C THR A 571 -29.49 -35.05 -27.58
N THR A 572 -28.45 -34.26 -27.87
CA THR A 572 -27.82 -33.28 -26.98
C THR A 572 -28.74 -32.07 -26.75
N GLY A 573 -29.88 -32.32 -26.11
CA GLY A 573 -30.51 -31.27 -25.30
C GLY A 573 -29.50 -30.79 -24.25
N TRP A 574 -29.57 -29.51 -23.87
CA TRP A 574 -28.67 -28.94 -22.87
C TRP A 574 -28.73 -29.76 -21.58
N ALA A 575 -27.64 -30.47 -21.26
CA ALA A 575 -27.52 -31.15 -19.99
C ALA A 575 -27.57 -30.08 -18.88
N PRO A 576 -28.45 -30.21 -17.88
CA PRO A 576 -28.41 -29.34 -16.72
C PRO A 576 -27.03 -29.40 -16.09
N LEU A 577 -26.40 -28.25 -15.85
CA LEU A 577 -25.12 -28.18 -15.16
C LEU A 577 -25.28 -28.80 -13.78
N GLU A 578 -24.55 -29.88 -13.54
CA GLU A 578 -24.73 -30.77 -12.39
C GLU A 578 -24.48 -29.99 -11.09
N GLN A 579 -25.55 -29.74 -10.33
CA GLN A 579 -25.47 -28.95 -9.11
C GLN A 579 -24.84 -29.79 -8.01
N VAL A 580 -23.55 -29.54 -7.76
CA VAL A 580 -22.82 -30.10 -6.62
C VAL A 580 -23.52 -29.67 -5.33
N GLU A 581 -24.15 -30.61 -4.62
CA GLU A 581 -24.64 -30.39 -3.26
C GLU A 581 -23.44 -30.28 -2.30
N ARG A 582 -23.11 -29.03 -1.97
CA ARG A 582 -21.99 -28.66 -1.09
C ARG A 582 -22.26 -29.01 0.37
N GLN A 583 -21.21 -29.39 1.10
CA GLN A 583 -21.31 -29.78 2.51
C GLN A 583 -21.61 -28.58 3.43
N PRO A 584 -22.26 -28.79 4.58
CA PRO A 584 -22.40 -27.75 5.59
C PRO A 584 -21.02 -27.28 6.07
N MET A 585 -20.86 -25.95 6.19
CA MET A 585 -19.61 -25.25 6.53
C MET A 585 -18.49 -25.34 5.49
N GLU A 586 -18.77 -25.77 4.26
CA GLU A 586 -17.79 -25.79 3.15
C GLU A 586 -17.50 -24.39 2.59
N LEU A 587 -18.52 -23.50 2.60
CA LEU A 587 -18.44 -22.10 2.18
C LEU A 587 -19.02 -21.17 3.25
N ILE A 588 -18.57 -19.91 3.24
CA ILE A 588 -19.22 -18.81 3.98
C ILE A 588 -20.56 -18.41 3.32
N PRO A 589 -21.52 -17.85 4.08
CA PRO A 589 -22.73 -17.25 3.50
C PRO A 589 -22.38 -16.15 2.49
N HIS A 590 -23.04 -16.16 1.31
CA HIS A 590 -22.78 -15.17 0.25
C HIS A 590 -22.95 -13.74 0.78
N PHE A 591 -22.15 -12.77 0.30
CA PHE A 591 -22.17 -11.38 0.82
C PHE A 591 -23.46 -10.58 0.55
N ASP A 592 -24.43 -11.20 -0.11
CA ASP A 592 -25.77 -10.66 -0.39
C ASP A 592 -26.87 -11.50 0.29
N SER A 593 -26.49 -12.45 1.15
CA SER A 593 -27.40 -13.23 2.00
C SER A 593 -27.85 -12.43 3.23
N LYS A 594 -29.03 -12.79 3.79
CA LYS A 594 -29.64 -12.08 4.92
C LYS A 594 -28.85 -12.23 6.22
N PHE A 595 -28.03 -13.28 6.33
CA PHE A 595 -27.00 -13.43 7.36
C PHE A 595 -26.23 -12.14 7.65
N TRP A 596 -25.76 -11.43 6.62
CA TRP A 596 -24.95 -10.22 6.79
C TRP A 596 -25.73 -8.97 7.20
N ALA A 597 -27.07 -8.99 7.17
CA ALA A 597 -27.90 -7.90 7.66
C ALA A 597 -27.83 -7.72 9.20
N GLU A 598 -27.35 -8.74 9.93
CA GLU A 598 -27.11 -8.68 11.37
C GLU A 598 -25.64 -8.38 11.72
N PHE A 599 -24.69 -8.96 11.00
CA PHE A 599 -23.25 -8.87 11.32
C PHE A 599 -22.47 -7.80 10.53
N GLY A 600 -22.95 -7.43 9.36
CA GLY A 600 -22.30 -6.47 8.47
C GLY A 600 -22.43 -5.02 8.97
N ASN A 601 -21.46 -4.20 8.60
CA ASN A 601 -21.37 -2.77 8.93
C ASN A 601 -21.54 -2.48 10.44
N THR A 602 -21.13 -3.42 11.29
CA THR A 602 -21.34 -3.40 12.73
C THR A 602 -20.06 -3.88 13.44
N LEU A 603 -19.44 -3.01 14.25
CA LEU A 603 -18.16 -3.27 14.92
C LEU A 603 -18.34 -3.46 16.43
N ARG A 604 -17.48 -4.27 17.06
CA ARG A 604 -17.40 -4.37 18.52
C ARG A 604 -16.48 -3.27 19.05
N VAL A 605 -16.96 -2.47 20.01
CA VAL A 605 -16.18 -1.37 20.58
C VAL A 605 -16.09 -1.53 22.10
N PHE A 606 -14.90 -1.87 22.60
CA PHE A 606 -14.71 -2.11 24.04
C PHE A 606 -14.56 -0.80 24.82
N GLY A 607 -15.11 -0.81 26.05
CA GLY A 607 -15.02 0.30 27.00
C GLY A 607 -16.17 1.30 26.95
N THR A 608 -17.13 1.12 26.02
CA THR A 608 -18.32 1.99 25.88
C THR A 608 -19.60 1.41 26.51
N GLU A 609 -20.62 2.24 26.70
CA GLU A 609 -21.94 1.83 27.22
C GLU A 609 -22.70 0.98 26.21
N GLU A 610 -22.71 1.44 24.96
CA GLU A 610 -23.32 0.81 23.78
C GLU A 610 -22.59 -0.48 23.40
N ALA A 611 -21.26 -0.50 23.59
CA ALA A 611 -20.33 -1.59 23.31
C ALA A 611 -20.31 -2.14 21.86
N VAL A 612 -21.12 -1.56 20.97
CA VAL A 612 -21.26 -1.89 19.55
C VAL A 612 -21.47 -0.59 18.79
N TRP A 613 -20.83 -0.43 17.65
CA TRP A 613 -21.09 0.68 16.72
C TRP A 613 -21.65 0.12 15.42
N LYS A 614 -22.86 0.56 15.05
CA LYS A 614 -23.49 0.18 13.78
C LYS A 614 -23.35 1.33 12.79
N ILE A 615 -22.48 1.14 11.81
CA ILE A 615 -22.13 2.14 10.80
C ILE A 615 -23.32 2.37 9.84
N ALA A 616 -23.94 1.29 9.37
CA ALA A 616 -25.01 1.36 8.39
C ALA A 616 -25.88 0.08 8.42
N THR A 617 -26.93 0.05 7.60
CA THR A 617 -27.49 -1.22 7.12
C THR A 617 -26.53 -1.91 6.16
N TRP A 618 -26.59 -3.23 6.07
CA TRP A 618 -25.92 -3.98 5.02
C TRP A 618 -26.85 -4.10 3.82
N GLU A 619 -26.42 -3.59 2.67
CA GLU A 619 -27.16 -3.71 1.41
C GLU A 619 -26.84 -5.05 0.73
N SER A 620 -27.88 -5.76 0.31
CA SER A 620 -27.86 -7.07 -0.35
C SER A 620 -28.21 -6.95 -1.83
#